data_AF-A0A2V9TV06-F1
#
_entry.id   AF-A0A2V9TV06-F1
#
_cell.length_a   1.000
_cell.length_b   1.000
_cell.length_c   1.000
_cell.angle_alpha   90.00
_cell.angle_beta   90.00
_cell.angle_gamma   90.00
#
_symmetry.space_group_name_H-M   'P 1'
#
loop_
_entity.id
_entity.type
_entity.pdbx_description
1 polymer ?
#
loop_
_entity_poly.entity_id
_entity_poly.type
_entity_poly.pdbx_seq_one_letter_code
_entity_poly.pdbx_strand_id
1 'polypeptide(L)'
;MRAKELVFLLLLTFGALLVHGYHPWAEDAEIYLPGVERTLSPKLFPRGAEFFEPYTRLSLFHYLIAGSVRVTHLPLEWALFAWQLASIFLLLLACWRLSRKCFADRPAQWASVALVAALLTLPVAGTALYIFDQYVNPRNLAAFASIFAILEVLERKYVRAVVWLAFAAAMHPLMAAFAFSYAFLLVCIEKFNIGLAFLGAWFPVQFSFQRPSEAYQAAAQYHAFHYIQSWQWYEWLGIVGPVPIFWWFARMARRQQLRNLDLMCRALIVYDLVYFAAALVVSLPARFGSLARLQPLRSLHLLYILLLVFSGGFLGQHVLKKHLWRWAVLFLPLCAGMFFAQRSLFANSAHVEWPGAAPKNPWAQAFIWIRENTPADAMFALDPKHMSIAGEDAQGFRAIAQRSMLADALKDSGAVSMFPPLAEEWYRQVSAESDWRHFQAADLRTLGAKYGVGWVVLQQPGVPGLDCPYQNSAVLVCRVD
;
A
#
# COMPACT_ATOMS: atom_id res chain seq x y z
N MET A 1 7.16 -14.22 25.76
CA MET A 1 7.55 -12.80 25.70
C MET A 1 7.42 -12.26 27.10
N ARG A 2 8.42 -11.53 27.60
CA ARG A 2 8.36 -10.92 28.95
C ARG A 2 7.51 -9.65 28.89
N ALA A 3 6.86 -9.27 29.98
CA ALA A 3 6.01 -8.06 30.04
C ALA A 3 6.74 -6.79 29.58
N LYS A 4 8.03 -6.63 29.96
CA LYS A 4 8.86 -5.50 29.52
C LYS A 4 9.05 -5.43 28.00
N GLU A 5 9.16 -6.58 27.34
CA GLU A 5 9.33 -6.66 25.88
C GLU A 5 8.03 -6.24 25.16
N LEU A 6 6.88 -6.66 25.70
CA LEU A 6 5.57 -6.27 25.20
C LEU A 6 5.36 -4.76 25.32
N VAL A 7 5.66 -4.17 26.48
CA VAL A 7 5.54 -2.72 26.70
C VAL A 7 6.40 -1.94 25.70
N PHE A 8 7.64 -2.37 25.46
CA PHE A 8 8.51 -1.66 24.52
C PHE A 8 8.03 -1.77 23.07
N LEU A 9 7.48 -2.93 22.65
CA LEU A 9 6.83 -3.06 21.34
C LEU A 9 5.60 -2.15 21.19
N LEU A 10 4.79 -2.04 22.24
CA LEU A 10 3.64 -1.11 22.24
C LEU A 10 4.11 0.33 22.12
N LEU A 11 5.13 0.74 22.89
CA LEU A 11 5.71 2.09 22.80
C LEU A 11 6.28 2.38 21.41
N LEU A 12 6.98 1.42 20.78
CA LEU A 12 7.45 1.56 19.41
C LEU A 12 6.30 1.64 18.40
N THR A 13 5.21 0.89 18.62
CA THR A 13 4.02 0.94 17.76
C THR A 13 3.38 2.33 17.81
N PHE A 14 3.14 2.87 19.01
CA PHE A 14 2.60 4.23 19.17
C PHE A 14 3.57 5.29 18.65
N GLY A 15 4.87 5.14 18.92
CA GLY A 15 5.90 6.04 18.40
C GLY A 15 5.93 6.05 16.87
N ALA A 16 5.82 4.88 16.23
CA ALA A 16 5.76 4.76 14.78
C ALA A 16 4.51 5.44 14.21
N LEU A 17 3.33 5.25 14.82
CA LEU A 17 2.12 5.97 14.44
C LEU A 17 2.33 7.49 14.50
N LEU A 18 2.93 8.01 15.58
CA LEU A 18 3.14 9.46 15.75
C LEU A 18 4.17 10.02 14.76
N VAL A 19 5.20 9.25 14.39
CA VAL A 19 6.18 9.66 13.38
C VAL A 19 5.55 9.65 11.99
N HIS A 20 4.83 8.58 11.66
CA HIS A 20 4.39 8.30 10.29
C HIS A 20 2.99 8.84 9.94
N GLY A 21 2.20 9.20 10.94
CA GLY A 21 0.84 9.71 10.75
C GLY A 21 -0.19 8.60 10.55
N TYR A 22 -1.45 9.01 10.40
CA TYR A 22 -2.58 8.12 10.11
C TYR A 22 -3.63 8.84 9.27
N HIS A 23 -3.89 8.30 8.08
CA HIS A 23 -4.73 8.91 7.03
C HIS A 23 -5.71 7.88 6.46
N PRO A 24 -6.76 7.49 7.21
CA PRO A 24 -7.58 6.30 6.93
C PRO A 24 -8.20 6.24 5.55
N TRP A 25 -8.44 7.40 4.95
CA TRP A 25 -9.19 7.55 3.70
C TRP A 25 -8.29 7.91 2.51
N ALA A 26 -6.98 8.02 2.72
CA ALA A 26 -6.07 8.45 1.68
C ALA A 26 -5.70 7.33 0.71
N GLU A 27 -5.32 7.72 -0.51
CA GLU A 27 -4.66 6.87 -1.48
C GLU A 27 -5.49 5.61 -1.85
N ASP A 28 -4.95 4.41 -1.69
CA ASP A 28 -5.63 3.17 -2.09
C ASP A 28 -6.81 2.82 -1.18
N ALA A 29 -7.03 3.56 -0.09
CA ALA A 29 -8.25 3.46 0.70
C ALA A 29 -9.51 3.69 -0.15
N GLU A 30 -9.41 4.54 -1.19
CA GLU A 30 -10.46 4.75 -2.18
C GLU A 30 -10.88 3.49 -2.93
N ILE A 31 -9.99 2.49 -3.02
CA ILE A 31 -10.27 1.21 -3.67
C ILE A 31 -10.74 0.19 -2.62
N TYR A 32 -10.10 0.15 -1.44
CA TYR A 32 -10.37 -0.91 -0.47
C TYR A 32 -11.61 -0.65 0.39
N LEU A 33 -11.83 0.60 0.83
CA LEU A 33 -12.87 0.92 1.80
C LEU A 33 -14.29 0.91 1.22
N PRO A 34 -14.56 1.33 -0.04
CA PRO A 34 -15.90 1.16 -0.62
C PRO A 34 -16.38 -0.29 -0.60
N GLY A 35 -15.47 -1.25 -0.75
CA GLY A 35 -15.77 -2.68 -0.57
C GLY A 35 -16.22 -3.04 0.86
N VAL A 36 -15.56 -2.48 1.88
CA VAL A 36 -15.95 -2.65 3.29
C VAL A 36 -17.32 -2.03 3.55
N GLU A 37 -17.52 -0.80 3.09
CA GLU A 37 -18.74 -0.03 3.29
C GLU A 37 -19.94 -0.67 2.59
N ARG A 38 -19.77 -1.15 1.36
CA ARG A 38 -20.81 -1.91 0.65
C ARG A 38 -21.12 -3.24 1.32
N THR A 39 -20.12 -3.88 1.94
CA THR A 39 -20.35 -5.10 2.74
C THR A 39 -21.20 -4.77 3.98
N LEU A 40 -20.95 -3.64 4.64
CA LEU A 40 -21.74 -3.18 5.78
C LEU A 40 -23.15 -2.72 5.38
N SER A 41 -23.25 -2.01 4.25
CA SER A 41 -24.46 -1.38 3.72
C SER A 41 -24.58 -1.64 2.20
N PRO A 42 -25.28 -2.72 1.78
CA PRO A 42 -25.34 -3.13 0.36
C PRO A 42 -25.96 -2.11 -0.61
N LYS A 43 -26.64 -1.08 -0.09
CA LYS A 43 -27.24 0.00 -0.88
C LYS A 43 -26.22 1.03 -1.38
N LEU A 44 -25.01 1.05 -0.80
CA LEU A 44 -23.96 1.98 -1.20
C LEU A 44 -23.37 1.60 -2.56
N PHE A 45 -23.03 2.62 -3.34
CA PHE A 45 -22.41 2.53 -4.67
C PHE A 45 -23.24 1.72 -5.68
N PRO A 46 -24.49 2.12 -5.99
CA PRO A 46 -25.30 1.44 -7.00
C PRO A 46 -24.71 1.54 -8.41
N ARG A 47 -23.80 2.51 -8.65
CA ARG A 47 -23.05 2.70 -9.90
C ARG A 47 -21.54 2.82 -9.61
N GLY A 48 -20.70 2.43 -10.58
CA GLY A 48 -19.23 2.57 -10.48
C GLY A 48 -18.56 1.54 -9.58
N ALA A 49 -19.29 0.53 -9.09
CA ALA A 49 -18.72 -0.49 -8.22
C ALA A 49 -17.73 -1.41 -8.94
N GLU A 50 -17.80 -1.49 -10.27
CA GLU A 50 -16.88 -2.21 -11.14
C GLU A 50 -15.42 -1.81 -10.98
N PHE A 51 -15.13 -0.60 -10.48
CA PHE A 51 -13.75 -0.11 -10.29
C PHE A 51 -13.10 -0.58 -8.98
N PHE A 52 -13.88 -1.03 -7.99
CA PHE A 52 -13.34 -1.56 -6.73
C PHE A 52 -13.73 -3.02 -6.44
N GLU A 53 -14.87 -3.49 -6.95
CA GLU A 53 -15.38 -4.83 -6.68
C GLU A 53 -14.42 -5.96 -7.12
N PRO A 54 -13.72 -5.89 -8.26
CA PRO A 54 -12.74 -6.92 -8.63
C PRO A 54 -11.66 -7.14 -7.56
N TYR A 55 -11.19 -6.09 -6.88
CA TYR A 55 -10.26 -6.20 -5.76
C TYR A 55 -10.90 -6.90 -4.56
N THR A 56 -12.17 -6.59 -4.26
CA THR A 56 -12.92 -7.25 -3.18
C THR A 56 -13.09 -8.75 -3.43
N ARG A 57 -13.27 -9.18 -4.70
CA ARG A 57 -13.43 -10.61 -5.03
C ARG A 57 -12.15 -11.42 -4.84
N LEU A 58 -10.98 -10.79 -4.90
CA LEU A 58 -9.68 -11.44 -4.74
C LEU A 58 -9.14 -11.41 -3.31
N SER A 59 -9.85 -10.77 -2.37
CA SER A 59 -9.38 -10.56 -1.01
C SER A 59 -10.50 -10.69 0.02
N LEU A 60 -10.22 -11.34 1.14
CA LEU A 60 -11.14 -11.39 2.30
C LEU A 60 -11.01 -10.16 3.22
N PHE A 61 -10.20 -9.16 2.84
CA PHE A 61 -10.00 -7.94 3.64
C PHE A 61 -11.31 -7.27 4.01
N HIS A 62 -12.21 -7.09 3.04
CA HIS A 62 -13.45 -6.37 3.29
C HIS A 62 -14.37 -7.11 4.26
N TYR A 63 -14.45 -8.45 4.17
CA TYR A 63 -15.16 -9.28 5.14
C TYR A 63 -14.53 -9.24 6.53
N LEU A 64 -13.20 -9.20 6.62
CA LEU A 64 -12.50 -9.12 7.90
C LEU A 64 -12.80 -7.80 8.61
N ILE A 65 -12.67 -6.66 7.93
CA ILE A 65 -12.93 -5.35 8.52
C ILE A 65 -14.42 -5.20 8.83
N ALA A 66 -15.32 -5.49 7.89
CA ALA A 66 -16.76 -5.40 8.12
C ALA A 66 -17.24 -6.36 9.23
N GLY A 67 -16.69 -7.58 9.27
CA GLY A 67 -16.93 -8.54 10.34
C GLY A 67 -16.49 -8.01 11.70
N SER A 68 -15.32 -7.36 11.77
CA SER A 68 -14.84 -6.75 13.02
C SER A 68 -15.75 -5.62 13.51
N VAL A 69 -16.30 -4.79 12.60
CA VAL A 69 -17.31 -3.76 12.91
C VAL A 69 -18.58 -4.42 13.47
N ARG A 70 -19.08 -5.47 12.81
CA ARG A 70 -20.30 -6.17 13.25
C ARG A 70 -20.16 -6.86 14.61
N VAL A 71 -18.99 -7.42 14.90
CA VAL A 71 -18.72 -8.15 16.16
C VAL A 71 -18.45 -7.19 17.32
N THR A 72 -17.67 -6.13 17.08
CA THR A 72 -17.30 -5.18 18.13
C THR A 72 -18.33 -4.08 18.34
N HIS A 73 -19.23 -3.87 17.38
CA HIS A 73 -20.15 -2.74 17.31
C HIS A 73 -19.47 -1.37 17.32
N LEU A 74 -18.17 -1.31 17.04
CA LEU A 74 -17.44 -0.05 16.90
C LEU A 74 -17.75 0.61 15.54
N PRO A 75 -17.79 1.96 15.47
CA PRO A 75 -17.83 2.67 14.19
C PRO A 75 -16.65 2.27 13.30
N LEU A 76 -16.84 2.30 11.97
CA LEU A 76 -15.84 1.87 10.99
C LEU A 76 -14.48 2.56 11.21
N GLU A 77 -14.48 3.86 11.45
CA GLU A 77 -13.28 4.65 11.76
C GLU A 77 -12.45 4.10 12.94
N TRP A 78 -13.11 3.65 14.01
CA TRP A 78 -12.45 3.04 15.17
C TRP A 78 -11.93 1.65 14.85
N ALA A 79 -12.67 0.87 14.06
CA ALA A 79 -12.22 -0.44 13.60
C ALA A 79 -10.98 -0.32 12.70
N LEU A 80 -10.97 0.62 11.75
CA LEU A 80 -9.82 0.89 10.89
C LEU A 80 -8.59 1.30 11.71
N PHE A 81 -8.78 2.19 12.69
CA PHE A 81 -7.70 2.65 13.57
C PHE A 81 -7.12 1.51 14.41
N ALA A 82 -7.98 0.67 14.98
CA ALA A 82 -7.58 -0.50 15.75
C ALA A 82 -6.79 -1.50 14.88
N TRP A 83 -7.24 -1.75 13.64
CA TRP A 83 -6.54 -2.63 12.72
C TRP A 83 -5.22 -2.05 12.22
N GLN A 84 -5.11 -0.74 12.05
CA GLN A 84 -3.85 -0.08 11.73
C GLN A 84 -2.84 -0.29 12.86
N LEU A 85 -3.21 0.03 14.10
CA LEU A 85 -2.37 -0.19 15.28
C LEU A 85 -2.00 -1.66 15.46
N ALA A 86 -2.97 -2.58 15.32
CA ALA A 86 -2.73 -4.01 15.40
C ALA A 86 -1.75 -4.48 14.33
N SER A 87 -1.88 -3.99 13.09
CA SER A 87 -1.03 -4.38 11.98
C SER A 87 0.42 -3.88 12.15
N ILE A 88 0.61 -2.64 12.62
CA ILE A 88 1.95 -2.13 12.99
C ILE A 88 2.54 -3.00 14.09
N PHE A 89 1.79 -3.23 15.18
CA PHE A 89 2.25 -4.03 16.31
C PHE A 89 2.64 -5.46 15.88
N LEU A 90 1.81 -6.12 15.07
CA LEU A 90 2.05 -7.47 14.60
C LEU A 90 3.26 -7.55 13.67
N LEU A 91 3.47 -6.55 12.80
CA LEU A 91 4.68 -6.46 11.98
C LEU A 91 5.93 -6.31 12.85
N LEU A 92 5.93 -5.38 13.80
CA LEU A 92 7.05 -5.18 14.72
C LEU A 92 7.32 -6.41 15.60
N LEU A 93 6.27 -7.10 16.03
CA LEU A 93 6.38 -8.37 16.76
C LEU A 93 6.99 -9.48 15.90
N ALA A 94 6.57 -9.60 14.63
CA ALA A 94 7.13 -10.57 13.69
C ALA A 94 8.62 -10.27 13.44
N CYS A 95 8.97 -9.02 13.18
CA CYS A 95 10.35 -8.55 13.02
C CYS A 95 11.20 -8.78 14.28
N TRP A 96 10.64 -8.58 15.48
CA TRP A 96 11.34 -8.84 16.74
C TRP A 96 11.62 -10.34 16.94
N ARG A 97 10.64 -11.20 16.65
CA ARG A 97 10.84 -12.65 16.74
C ARG A 97 11.86 -13.13 15.70
N LEU A 98 11.82 -12.59 14.50
CA LEU A 98 12.80 -12.88 13.45
C LEU A 98 14.19 -12.41 13.86
N SER A 99 14.34 -11.19 14.39
CA SER A 99 15.64 -10.67 14.81
C SER A 99 16.29 -11.53 15.90
N ARG A 100 15.49 -12.11 16.81
CA ARG A 100 15.98 -13.09 17.81
C ARG A 100 16.50 -14.40 17.23
N LYS A 101 16.11 -14.75 16.00
CA LYS A 101 16.65 -15.91 15.28
C LYS A 101 17.91 -15.57 14.49
N CYS A 102 18.11 -14.31 14.17
CA CYS A 102 19.25 -13.81 13.41
C CYS A 102 20.41 -13.35 14.30
N PHE A 103 20.10 -12.78 15.49
CA PHE A 103 21.07 -12.14 16.37
C PHE A 103 20.92 -12.60 17.82
N ALA A 104 22.04 -12.86 18.50
CA ALA A 104 22.05 -13.20 19.93
C ALA A 104 21.94 -11.95 20.83
N ASP A 105 22.53 -10.84 20.40
CA ASP A 105 22.65 -9.62 21.18
C ASP A 105 21.33 -8.85 21.29
N ARG A 106 20.92 -8.50 22.52
CA ARG A 106 19.71 -7.70 22.76
C ARG A 106 19.72 -6.33 22.05
N PRO A 107 20.82 -5.56 22.02
CA PRO A 107 20.88 -4.31 21.26
C PRO A 107 20.61 -4.52 19.77
N ALA A 108 21.14 -5.60 19.17
CA ALA A 108 20.87 -5.95 17.77
C ALA A 108 19.39 -6.23 17.55
N GLN A 109 18.79 -7.07 18.39
CA GLN A 109 17.37 -7.44 18.28
C GLN A 109 16.43 -6.23 18.32
N TRP A 110 16.70 -5.27 19.21
CA TRP A 110 15.89 -4.06 19.31
C TRP A 110 16.20 -3.02 18.24
N ALA A 111 17.44 -2.92 17.79
CA ALA A 111 17.80 -2.01 16.72
C ALA A 111 17.19 -2.44 15.39
N SER A 112 17.07 -3.76 15.13
CA SER A 112 16.29 -4.30 14.00
C SER A 112 14.86 -3.76 13.97
N VAL A 113 14.17 -3.83 15.12
CA VAL A 113 12.75 -3.46 15.21
C VAL A 113 12.56 -1.95 15.23
N ALA A 114 13.44 -1.22 15.93
CA ALA A 114 13.44 0.22 15.96
C ALA A 114 13.69 0.82 14.56
N LEU A 115 14.56 0.20 13.75
CA LEU A 115 14.81 0.65 12.38
C LEU A 115 13.60 0.45 11.46
N VAL A 116 12.91 -0.68 11.57
CA VAL A 116 11.64 -0.89 10.86
C VAL A 116 10.60 0.12 11.34
N ALA A 117 10.45 0.31 12.65
CA ALA A 117 9.49 1.24 13.24
C ALA A 117 9.75 2.71 12.87
N ALA A 118 11.01 3.10 12.68
CA ALA A 118 11.39 4.47 12.31
C ALA A 118 11.25 4.75 10.80
N LEU A 119 11.10 3.71 9.96
CA LEU A 119 11.14 3.78 8.50
C LEU A 119 9.93 3.09 7.85
N LEU A 120 8.79 3.04 8.53
CA LEU A 120 7.57 2.41 7.99
C LEU A 120 7.14 3.05 6.66
N THR A 121 7.24 4.37 6.54
CA THR A 121 6.85 5.08 5.33
C THR A 121 8.02 5.31 4.37
N LEU A 122 9.09 4.49 4.47
CA LEU A 122 10.19 4.53 3.50
C LEU A 122 9.69 4.00 2.14
N PRO A 123 9.83 4.76 1.04
CA PRO A 123 9.52 4.26 -0.30
C PRO A 123 10.40 3.06 -0.66
N VAL A 124 9.79 2.04 -1.25
CA VAL A 124 10.48 0.86 -1.75
C VAL A 124 10.87 1.08 -3.20
N ALA A 125 12.05 1.68 -3.40
CA ALA A 125 12.57 2.04 -4.73
C ALA A 125 11.50 2.79 -5.57
N GLY A 126 11.34 2.43 -6.84
CA GLY A 126 10.30 2.98 -7.73
C GLY A 126 9.02 2.17 -7.76
N THR A 127 8.69 1.38 -6.73
CA THR A 127 7.51 0.48 -6.77
C THR A 127 6.18 1.17 -6.44
N ALA A 128 6.22 2.45 -6.06
CA ALA A 128 5.10 3.19 -5.47
C ALA A 128 4.52 2.54 -4.18
N LEU A 129 5.32 1.73 -3.48
CA LEU A 129 4.97 1.15 -2.19
C LEU A 129 5.79 1.77 -1.06
N TYR A 130 5.18 1.92 0.11
CA TYR A 130 5.89 2.06 1.37
C TYR A 130 6.15 0.69 2.00
N ILE A 131 7.07 0.63 2.98
CA ILE A 131 7.20 -0.56 3.84
C ILE A 131 5.88 -0.86 4.53
N PHE A 132 5.19 0.19 4.99
CA PHE A 132 3.89 0.13 5.63
C PHE A 132 3.17 1.46 5.44
N ASP A 133 1.95 1.41 4.92
CA ASP A 133 1.18 2.60 4.58
C ASP A 133 0.53 3.26 5.81
N GLN A 134 0.21 4.54 5.71
CA GLN A 134 -0.40 5.39 6.75
C GLN A 134 -1.88 5.06 7.01
N TYR A 135 -2.43 4.05 6.34
CA TYR A 135 -3.79 3.55 6.49
C TYR A 135 -3.78 2.04 6.41
N VAL A 136 -4.82 1.42 6.97
CA VAL A 136 -4.96 -0.03 6.93
C VAL A 136 -5.37 -0.47 5.51
N ASN A 137 -4.64 -1.42 4.97
CA ASN A 137 -4.94 -2.02 3.68
C ASN A 137 -4.54 -3.50 3.67
N PRO A 138 -4.92 -4.28 2.65
CA PRO A 138 -4.62 -5.71 2.61
C PRO A 138 -3.10 -6.03 2.60
N ARG A 139 -2.25 -5.12 2.09
CA ARG A 139 -0.78 -5.31 2.08
C ARG A 139 -0.23 -5.29 3.51
N ASN A 140 -0.70 -4.40 4.37
CA ASN A 140 -0.26 -4.34 5.77
C ASN A 140 -0.50 -5.67 6.51
N LEU A 141 -1.66 -6.31 6.25
CA LEU A 141 -1.99 -7.60 6.86
C LEU A 141 -1.15 -8.75 6.27
N ALA A 142 -0.96 -8.74 4.94
CA ALA A 142 -0.10 -9.72 4.29
C ALA A 142 1.37 -9.58 4.72
N ALA A 143 1.85 -8.38 5.01
CA ALA A 143 3.24 -8.11 5.39
C ALA A 143 3.62 -8.79 6.71
N PHE A 144 2.88 -8.58 7.80
CA PHE A 144 3.22 -9.23 9.07
C PHE A 144 3.08 -10.76 8.98
N ALA A 145 2.07 -11.25 8.25
CA ALA A 145 1.86 -12.68 8.05
C ALA A 145 3.00 -13.32 7.26
N SER A 146 3.54 -12.61 6.26
CA SER A 146 4.70 -13.04 5.48
C SER A 146 5.95 -13.20 6.35
N ILE A 147 6.21 -12.25 7.26
CA ILE A 147 7.35 -12.33 8.18
C ILE A 147 7.16 -13.47 9.20
N PHE A 148 5.94 -13.68 9.70
CA PHE A 148 5.65 -14.85 10.54
C PHE A 148 5.82 -16.17 9.78
N ALA A 149 5.39 -16.26 8.53
CA ALA A 149 5.58 -17.46 7.72
C ALA A 149 7.07 -17.81 7.57
N ILE A 150 7.90 -16.82 7.25
CA ILE A 150 9.36 -16.98 7.13
C ILE A 150 9.96 -17.44 8.46
N LEU A 151 9.54 -16.82 9.58
CA LEU A 151 9.97 -17.25 10.92
C LEU A 151 9.63 -18.72 11.19
N GLU A 152 8.41 -19.16 10.89
CA GLU A 152 7.98 -20.55 11.10
C GLU A 152 8.72 -21.53 10.17
N VAL A 153 9.10 -21.12 8.96
CA VAL A 153 9.98 -21.90 8.07
C VAL A 153 11.36 -22.09 8.69
N LEU A 154 11.97 -21.04 9.24
CA LEU A 154 13.26 -21.14 9.93
C LEU A 154 13.20 -22.04 11.18
N GLU A 155 12.03 -22.10 11.84
CA GLU A 155 11.78 -23.03 12.94
C GLU A 155 11.37 -24.43 12.49
N ARG A 156 11.32 -24.70 11.18
CA ARG A 156 10.88 -25.96 10.56
C ARG A 156 9.44 -26.35 10.91
N LYS A 157 8.62 -25.36 11.28
CA LYS A 157 7.19 -25.51 11.60
C LYS A 157 6.34 -25.25 10.36
N TYR A 158 6.52 -26.09 9.34
CA TYR A 158 5.95 -25.85 8.01
C TYR A 158 4.42 -25.72 7.99
N VAL A 159 3.70 -26.45 8.85
CA VAL A 159 2.24 -26.31 8.96
C VAL A 159 1.83 -24.90 9.39
N ARG A 160 2.53 -24.31 10.37
CA ARG A 160 2.26 -22.93 10.82
C ARG A 160 2.65 -21.92 9.75
N ALA A 161 3.74 -22.16 9.02
CA ALA A 161 4.12 -21.34 7.89
C ALA A 161 3.03 -21.33 6.79
N VAL A 162 2.47 -22.50 6.47
CA VAL A 162 1.37 -22.63 5.50
C VAL A 162 0.12 -21.88 5.97
N VAL A 163 -0.22 -21.94 7.26
CA VAL A 163 -1.36 -21.16 7.81
C VAL A 163 -1.14 -19.66 7.64
N TRP A 164 0.06 -19.15 7.96
CA TRP A 164 0.38 -17.74 7.76
C TRP A 164 0.38 -17.31 6.30
N LEU A 165 0.90 -18.16 5.40
CA LEU A 165 0.86 -17.91 3.95
C LEU A 165 -0.56 -17.95 3.40
N ALA A 166 -1.42 -18.85 3.90
CA ALA A 166 -2.83 -18.91 3.53
C ALA A 166 -3.57 -17.66 3.99
N PHE A 167 -3.31 -17.18 5.21
CA PHE A 167 -3.84 -15.90 5.68
C PHE A 167 -3.34 -14.73 4.81
N ALA A 168 -2.03 -14.67 4.52
CA ALA A 168 -1.47 -13.65 3.65
C ALA A 168 -2.10 -13.68 2.26
N ALA A 169 -2.32 -14.87 1.68
CA ALA A 169 -2.94 -15.05 0.38
C ALA A 169 -4.41 -14.64 0.37
N ALA A 170 -5.14 -14.94 1.45
CA ALA A 170 -6.52 -14.50 1.63
C ALA A 170 -6.64 -12.97 1.74
N MET A 171 -5.64 -12.29 2.30
CA MET A 171 -5.61 -10.83 2.38
C MET A 171 -5.12 -10.19 1.07
N HIS A 172 -3.98 -10.63 0.55
CA HIS A 172 -3.39 -10.09 -0.66
C HIS A 172 -2.62 -11.16 -1.44
N PRO A 173 -3.24 -11.80 -2.46
CA PRO A 173 -2.65 -12.94 -3.18
C PRO A 173 -1.26 -12.67 -3.77
N LEU A 174 -1.07 -11.50 -4.39
CA LEU A 174 0.20 -11.13 -5.02
C LEU A 174 1.35 -11.02 -4.00
N MET A 175 1.15 -10.32 -2.88
CA MET A 175 2.16 -10.20 -1.82
C MET A 175 2.49 -11.56 -1.19
N ALA A 176 1.46 -12.42 -1.02
CA ALA A 176 1.65 -13.77 -0.52
C ALA A 176 2.47 -14.65 -1.47
N ALA A 177 2.34 -14.49 -2.78
CA ALA A 177 3.14 -15.22 -3.76
C ALA A 177 4.64 -14.90 -3.60
N PHE A 178 4.99 -13.64 -3.36
CA PHE A 178 6.37 -13.20 -3.07
C PHE A 178 6.91 -13.78 -1.75
N ALA A 179 6.07 -13.87 -0.72
CA ALA A 179 6.45 -14.49 0.55
C ALA A 179 6.61 -16.01 0.43
N PHE A 180 5.69 -16.67 -0.28
CA PHE A 180 5.75 -18.09 -0.57
C PHE A 180 7.02 -18.44 -1.36
N SER A 181 7.34 -17.67 -2.40
CA SER A 181 8.50 -17.92 -3.26
C SER A 181 9.81 -17.78 -2.48
N TYR A 182 9.92 -16.79 -1.58
CA TYR A 182 11.06 -16.66 -0.68
C TYR A 182 11.14 -17.79 0.36
N ALA A 183 10.01 -18.12 1.00
CA ALA A 183 9.93 -19.22 1.97
C ALA A 183 10.31 -20.57 1.32
N PHE A 184 9.85 -20.83 0.11
CA PHE A 184 10.21 -22.01 -0.67
C PHE A 184 11.71 -22.01 -1.01
N LEU A 185 12.25 -20.87 -1.45
CA LEU A 185 13.67 -20.73 -1.75
C LEU A 185 14.56 -21.02 -0.53
N LEU A 186 14.16 -20.57 0.67
CA LEU A 186 14.87 -20.89 1.92
C LEU A 186 14.96 -22.41 2.14
N VAL A 187 13.85 -23.13 1.95
CA VAL A 187 13.79 -24.60 2.09
C VAL A 187 14.66 -25.28 1.03
N CYS A 188 14.62 -24.80 -0.22
CA CYS A 188 15.40 -25.35 -1.32
C CYS A 188 16.92 -25.21 -1.11
N ILE A 189 17.36 -24.03 -0.68
CA ILE A 189 18.77 -23.77 -0.39
C ILE A 189 19.23 -24.59 0.83
N GLU A 190 18.41 -24.68 1.88
CA GLU A 190 18.75 -25.45 3.08
C GLU A 190 18.85 -26.97 2.82
N LYS A 191 17.90 -27.54 2.06
CA LYS A 191 17.80 -29.00 1.88
C LYS A 191 18.57 -29.54 0.68
N PHE A 192 18.61 -28.80 -0.42
CA PHE A 192 19.07 -29.33 -1.71
C PHE A 192 20.29 -28.60 -2.27
N ASN A 193 20.75 -27.51 -1.62
CA ASN A 193 21.80 -26.62 -2.14
C ASN A 193 21.51 -26.12 -3.57
N ILE A 194 20.23 -26.06 -3.93
CA ILE A 194 19.75 -25.59 -5.24
C ILE A 194 19.48 -24.09 -5.09
N GLY A 195 20.45 -23.27 -5.52
CA GLY A 195 20.28 -21.82 -5.58
C GLY A 195 19.61 -21.34 -6.88
N LEU A 196 20.03 -21.88 -8.03
CA LEU A 196 19.68 -21.33 -9.34
C LEU A 196 18.63 -22.13 -10.15
N ALA A 197 18.32 -23.38 -9.79
CA ALA A 197 17.29 -24.17 -10.51
C ALA A 197 15.84 -23.80 -10.11
N PHE A 198 15.64 -22.60 -9.58
CA PHE A 198 14.38 -22.03 -9.11
C PHE A 198 13.47 -21.53 -10.26
N LEU A 199 13.93 -21.61 -11.51
CA LEU A 199 13.33 -20.90 -12.66
C LEU A 199 12.06 -21.53 -13.27
N GLY A 200 11.45 -22.55 -12.65
CA GLY A 200 10.59 -23.47 -13.42
C GLY A 200 9.28 -23.93 -12.81
N ALA A 201 8.62 -23.15 -11.95
CA ALA A 201 7.20 -23.29 -11.63
C ALA A 201 6.88 -22.06 -10.76
N TRP A 202 5.90 -21.21 -11.01
CA TRP A 202 4.47 -21.46 -11.12
C TRP A 202 3.86 -20.16 -11.69
N PHE A 203 3.12 -20.24 -12.79
CA PHE A 203 2.21 -19.15 -13.19
C PHE A 203 1.01 -19.75 -13.90
N PRO A 204 -0.12 -20.01 -13.21
CA PRO A 204 -1.40 -20.15 -13.87
C PRO A 204 -1.92 -18.74 -14.13
N VAL A 205 -1.29 -18.02 -15.06
CA VAL A 205 -1.81 -16.76 -15.55
C VAL A 205 -1.99 -16.94 -17.04
N GLN A 206 -3.22 -16.78 -17.52
CA GLN A 206 -3.49 -16.70 -18.96
C GLN A 206 -2.62 -15.57 -19.51
N PHE A 207 -1.54 -15.92 -20.20
CA PHE A 207 -0.70 -14.96 -20.90
C PHE A 207 -1.50 -14.44 -22.09
N SER A 208 -2.10 -13.27 -21.95
CA SER A 208 -2.61 -12.56 -23.13
C SER A 208 -1.42 -11.85 -23.75
N PHE A 209 -0.87 -12.44 -24.80
CA PHE A 209 0.17 -11.83 -25.63
C PHE A 209 -0.41 -10.80 -26.62
N GLN A 210 -1.70 -10.49 -26.51
CA GLN A 210 -2.34 -9.48 -27.34
C GLN A 210 -1.86 -8.08 -26.95
N ARG A 211 -1.66 -7.24 -27.97
CA ARG A 211 -1.33 -5.83 -27.76
C ARG A 211 -2.46 -5.17 -26.94
N PRO A 212 -2.14 -4.43 -25.86
CA PRO A 212 -3.17 -3.76 -25.07
C PRO A 212 -3.93 -2.71 -25.90
N SER A 213 -5.23 -2.53 -25.63
CA SER A 213 -6.06 -1.51 -26.28
C SER A 213 -5.56 -0.09 -25.98
N GLU A 214 -5.97 0.89 -26.78
CA GLU A 214 -5.61 2.30 -26.56
C GLU A 214 -6.10 2.80 -25.19
N ALA A 215 -7.32 2.41 -24.81
CA ALA A 215 -7.88 2.69 -23.50
C ALA A 215 -7.02 2.14 -22.34
N TYR A 216 -6.51 0.90 -22.47
CA TYR A 216 -5.62 0.32 -21.47
C TYR A 216 -4.26 1.05 -21.43
N GLN A 217 -3.71 1.41 -22.59
CA GLN A 217 -2.45 2.15 -22.65
C GLN A 217 -2.57 3.52 -21.99
N ALA A 218 -3.69 4.21 -22.16
CA ALA A 218 -3.97 5.47 -21.49
C ALA A 218 -4.01 5.30 -19.95
N ALA A 219 -4.63 4.25 -19.44
CA ALA A 219 -4.62 3.94 -18.00
C ALA A 219 -3.21 3.58 -17.50
N ALA A 220 -2.45 2.80 -18.27
CA ALA A 220 -1.11 2.35 -17.91
C ALA A 220 -0.11 3.51 -17.73
N GLN A 221 -0.33 4.67 -18.35
CA GLN A 221 0.50 5.87 -18.17
C GLN A 221 0.48 6.39 -16.73
N TYR A 222 -0.64 6.26 -16.02
CA TYR A 222 -0.75 6.63 -14.60
C TYR A 222 -0.03 5.65 -13.66
N HIS A 223 0.32 4.46 -14.17
CA HIS A 223 1.01 3.40 -13.44
C HIS A 223 2.35 3.06 -14.07
N ALA A 224 3.05 4.09 -14.57
CA ALA A 224 4.35 3.96 -15.23
C ALA A 224 5.36 3.17 -14.37
N PHE A 225 5.29 3.29 -13.04
CA PHE A 225 6.13 2.57 -12.08
C PHE A 225 6.08 1.03 -12.18
N HIS A 226 5.08 0.43 -12.85
CA HIS A 226 5.09 -1.00 -13.19
C HIS A 226 6.22 -1.37 -14.17
N TYR A 227 6.74 -0.39 -14.90
CA TYR A 227 7.72 -0.53 -15.95
C TYR A 227 9.08 -0.01 -15.48
N ILE A 228 10.06 -0.90 -15.35
CA ILE A 228 11.39 -0.53 -14.82
C ILE A 228 12.11 0.54 -15.66
N GLN A 229 11.78 0.68 -16.95
CA GLN A 229 12.32 1.72 -17.82
C GLN A 229 11.85 3.14 -17.47
N SER A 230 10.74 3.30 -16.74
CA SER A 230 10.29 4.62 -16.29
C SER A 230 10.90 5.01 -14.94
N TRP A 231 11.66 4.12 -14.32
CA TRP A 231 12.27 4.37 -13.02
C TRP A 231 13.40 5.38 -13.13
N GLN A 232 13.45 6.29 -12.16
CA GLN A 232 14.52 7.26 -11.98
C GLN A 232 15.84 6.55 -11.64
N TRP A 233 16.97 7.19 -11.94
CA TRP A 233 18.30 6.59 -11.73
C TRP A 233 18.55 6.13 -10.28
N TYR A 234 17.98 6.82 -9.29
CA TYR A 234 18.11 6.45 -7.88
C TYR A 234 17.19 5.29 -7.49
N GLU A 235 16.10 5.06 -8.21
CA GLU A 235 15.21 3.91 -8.03
C GLU A 235 15.88 2.63 -8.56
N TRP A 236 16.70 2.74 -9.61
CA TRP A 236 17.59 1.67 -10.06
C TRP A 236 18.62 1.27 -8.99
N LEU A 237 19.14 2.22 -8.22
CA LEU A 237 19.96 1.90 -7.04
C LEU A 237 19.16 1.13 -5.98
N GLY A 238 17.85 1.32 -5.91
CA GLY A 238 16.97 0.61 -4.98
C GLY A 238 16.82 -0.89 -5.29
N ILE A 239 16.90 -1.29 -6.55
CA ILE A 239 16.88 -2.72 -6.93
C ILE A 239 18.28 -3.33 -6.99
N VAL A 240 19.31 -2.58 -7.40
CA VAL A 240 20.68 -3.12 -7.49
C VAL A 240 21.42 -3.07 -6.16
N GLY A 241 21.20 -2.05 -5.35
CA GLY A 241 21.92 -1.78 -4.09
C GLY A 241 21.76 -2.86 -3.01
N PRO A 242 20.60 -3.52 -2.84
CA PRO A 242 20.45 -4.57 -1.83
C PRO A 242 21.37 -5.79 -2.06
N VAL A 243 21.69 -6.15 -3.30
CA VAL A 243 22.55 -7.31 -3.63
C VAL A 243 23.93 -7.24 -2.93
N PRO A 244 24.76 -6.21 -3.13
CA PRO A 244 26.05 -6.10 -2.44
C PRO A 244 25.90 -5.97 -0.92
N ILE A 245 24.82 -5.34 -0.43
CA ILE A 245 24.56 -5.22 1.01
C ILE A 245 24.29 -6.61 1.63
N PHE A 246 23.40 -7.41 1.04
CA PHE A 246 23.14 -8.77 1.51
C PHE A 246 24.35 -9.68 1.36
N TRP A 247 25.16 -9.50 0.31
CA TRP A 247 26.42 -10.24 0.17
C TRP A 247 27.38 -9.93 1.32
N TRP A 248 27.52 -8.65 1.69
CA TRP A 248 28.33 -8.21 2.81
C TRP A 248 27.78 -8.75 4.15
N PHE A 249 26.47 -8.66 4.36
CA PHE A 249 25.79 -9.22 5.54
C PHE A 249 25.99 -10.73 5.65
N ALA A 250 25.87 -11.48 4.55
CA ALA A 250 26.14 -12.92 4.51
C ALA A 250 27.59 -13.22 4.90
N ARG A 251 28.57 -12.46 4.39
CA ARG A 251 29.98 -12.60 4.75
C ARG A 251 30.22 -12.35 6.24
N MET A 252 29.60 -11.31 6.81
CA MET A 252 29.68 -11.04 8.25
C MET A 252 29.02 -12.13 9.08
N ALA A 253 27.83 -12.59 8.67
CA ALA A 253 27.08 -13.65 9.32
C ALA A 253 27.89 -14.96 9.38
N ARG A 254 28.55 -15.35 8.29
CA ARG A 254 29.45 -16.52 8.27
C ARG A 254 30.62 -16.39 9.24
N ARG A 255 31.27 -15.23 9.27
CA ARG A 255 32.38 -14.96 10.21
C ARG A 255 31.93 -15.07 11.67
N GLN A 256 30.68 -14.70 11.96
CA GLN A 256 30.09 -14.73 13.30
C GLN A 256 29.27 -16.00 13.58
N GLN A 257 29.28 -16.99 12.69
CA GLN A 257 28.50 -18.24 12.81
C GLN A 257 26.98 -18.03 12.95
N LEU A 258 26.44 -16.92 12.41
CA LEU A 258 25.01 -16.61 12.39
C LEU A 258 24.32 -17.33 11.22
N ARG A 259 24.11 -18.64 11.36
CA ARG A 259 23.64 -19.54 10.29
C ARG A 259 22.35 -19.09 9.61
N ASN A 260 21.34 -18.71 10.39
CA ASN A 260 20.05 -18.26 9.84
C ASN A 260 20.20 -16.99 9.00
N LEU A 261 20.97 -16.02 9.49
CA LEU A 261 21.20 -14.76 8.79
C LEU A 261 21.98 -14.95 7.49
N ASP A 262 22.99 -15.82 7.48
CA ASP A 262 23.73 -16.19 6.26
C ASP A 262 22.79 -16.85 5.22
N LEU A 263 22.01 -17.86 5.64
CA LEU A 263 21.03 -18.51 4.76
C LEU A 263 20.07 -17.50 4.13
N MET A 264 19.46 -16.64 4.95
CA MET A 264 18.48 -15.65 4.51
C MET A 264 19.09 -14.63 3.55
N CYS A 265 20.29 -14.11 3.83
CA CYS A 265 20.95 -13.15 2.95
C CYS A 265 21.29 -13.76 1.59
N ARG A 266 21.81 -15.00 1.55
CA ARG A 266 22.09 -15.68 0.27
C ARG A 266 20.81 -15.94 -0.52
N ALA A 267 19.73 -16.36 0.15
CA ALA A 267 18.44 -16.53 -0.47
C ALA A 267 17.89 -15.21 -1.03
N LEU A 268 18.06 -14.08 -0.32
CA LEU A 268 17.61 -12.77 -0.79
C LEU A 268 18.35 -12.30 -2.03
N ILE A 269 19.66 -12.57 -2.15
CA ILE A 269 20.41 -12.27 -3.37
C ILE A 269 19.82 -13.01 -4.57
N VAL A 270 19.58 -14.32 -4.43
CA VAL A 270 18.98 -15.12 -5.51
C VAL A 270 17.56 -14.63 -5.83
N TYR A 271 16.76 -14.38 -4.80
CA TYR A 271 15.41 -13.87 -4.91
C TYR A 271 15.35 -12.57 -5.72
N ASP A 272 16.20 -11.60 -5.35
CA ASP A 272 16.27 -10.29 -6.00
C ASP A 272 16.68 -10.42 -7.47
N LEU A 273 17.72 -11.21 -7.76
CA LEU A 273 18.18 -11.44 -9.14
C LEU A 273 17.11 -12.11 -10.01
N VAL A 274 16.34 -13.06 -9.46
CA VAL A 274 15.24 -13.72 -10.19
C VAL A 274 14.12 -12.73 -10.51
N TYR A 275 13.67 -11.93 -9.54
CA TYR A 275 12.60 -10.96 -9.78
C TYR A 275 13.05 -9.77 -10.61
N PHE A 276 14.31 -9.37 -10.52
CA PHE A 276 14.90 -8.39 -11.42
C PHE A 276 14.90 -8.90 -12.87
N ALA A 277 15.34 -10.14 -13.10
CA ALA A 277 15.27 -10.76 -14.42
C ALA A 277 13.82 -10.86 -14.93
N ALA A 278 12.88 -11.27 -14.07
CA ALA A 278 11.46 -11.31 -14.42
C ALA A 278 10.91 -9.93 -14.78
N ALA A 279 11.31 -8.88 -14.05
CA ALA A 279 10.93 -7.50 -14.35
C ALA A 279 11.45 -7.02 -15.69
N LEU A 280 12.71 -7.33 -16.04
CA LEU A 280 13.28 -7.01 -17.35
C LEU A 280 12.52 -7.75 -18.47
N VAL A 281 12.21 -9.03 -18.27
CA VAL A 281 11.46 -9.83 -19.26
C VAL A 281 10.06 -9.27 -19.47
N VAL A 282 9.35 -8.87 -18.42
CA VAL A 282 7.97 -8.37 -18.50
C VAL A 282 7.90 -6.92 -18.98
N SER A 283 8.86 -6.06 -18.61
CA SER A 283 8.75 -4.61 -18.80
C SER A 283 9.41 -4.11 -20.09
N LEU A 284 10.49 -4.74 -20.57
CA LEU A 284 11.23 -4.24 -21.73
C LEU A 284 10.51 -4.45 -23.08
N PRO A 285 9.95 -5.63 -23.38
CA PRO A 285 9.31 -5.85 -24.67
C PRO A 285 7.90 -5.27 -24.67
N ALA A 286 7.60 -4.33 -25.58
CA ALA A 286 6.27 -3.71 -25.70
C ALA A 286 5.12 -4.74 -25.88
N ARG A 287 5.43 -5.90 -26.48
CA ARG A 287 4.48 -7.03 -26.64
C ARG A 287 4.03 -7.66 -25.32
N PHE A 288 4.74 -7.44 -24.22
CA PHE A 288 4.42 -7.97 -22.89
C PHE A 288 3.79 -6.92 -21.98
N GLY A 289 3.38 -5.76 -22.51
CA GLY A 289 2.77 -4.70 -21.72
C GLY A 289 1.55 -5.12 -20.89
N SER A 290 0.81 -6.14 -21.32
CA SER A 290 -0.30 -6.77 -20.59
C SER A 290 0.14 -7.60 -19.36
N LEU A 291 1.41 -8.04 -19.34
CA LEU A 291 2.00 -8.79 -18.23
C LEU A 291 2.47 -7.87 -17.10
N ALA A 292 2.40 -6.54 -17.26
CA ALA A 292 2.68 -5.56 -16.21
C ALA A 292 1.88 -5.85 -14.93
N ARG A 293 0.68 -6.43 -15.04
CA ARG A 293 -0.16 -6.88 -13.91
C ARG A 293 0.51 -7.91 -12.98
N LEU A 294 1.56 -8.60 -13.42
CA LEU A 294 2.34 -9.51 -12.58
C LEU A 294 3.20 -8.77 -11.55
N GLN A 295 3.51 -7.49 -11.82
CA GLN A 295 4.23 -6.57 -10.95
C GLN A 295 5.43 -7.20 -10.20
N PRO A 296 6.37 -7.87 -10.90
CA PRO A 296 7.49 -8.58 -10.26
C PRO A 296 8.34 -7.69 -9.34
N LEU A 297 8.37 -6.38 -9.61
CA LEU A 297 9.09 -5.39 -8.81
C LEU A 297 8.51 -5.23 -7.39
N ARG A 298 7.24 -5.59 -7.14
CA ARG A 298 6.66 -5.57 -5.79
C ARG A 298 7.28 -6.61 -4.84
N SER A 299 8.05 -7.58 -5.36
CA SER A 299 8.90 -8.47 -4.56
C SER A 299 9.91 -7.72 -3.67
N LEU A 300 10.32 -6.51 -4.08
CA LEU A 300 11.22 -5.65 -3.32
C LEU A 300 10.67 -5.26 -1.94
N HIS A 301 9.35 -5.26 -1.76
CA HIS A 301 8.72 -4.91 -0.48
C HIS A 301 9.17 -5.85 0.65
N LEU A 302 9.05 -7.16 0.44
CA LEU A 302 9.54 -8.15 1.40
C LEU A 302 11.04 -8.03 1.62
N LEU A 303 11.78 -7.84 0.52
CA LEU A 303 13.23 -7.70 0.54
C LEU A 303 13.66 -6.50 1.39
N TYR A 304 13.01 -5.35 1.25
CA TYR A 304 13.31 -4.15 2.02
C TYR A 304 12.94 -4.30 3.51
N ILE A 305 11.84 -4.97 3.85
CA ILE A 305 11.53 -5.28 5.26
C ILE A 305 12.69 -6.06 5.89
N LEU A 306 13.17 -7.11 5.22
CA LEU A 306 14.29 -7.93 5.70
C LEU A 306 15.61 -7.15 5.71
N LEU A 307 15.84 -6.28 4.72
CA LEU A 307 16.99 -5.38 4.66
C LEU A 307 17.04 -4.48 5.90
N LEU A 308 15.92 -3.87 6.30
CA LEU A 308 15.84 -3.03 7.49
C LEU A 308 16.04 -3.84 8.78
N VAL A 309 15.43 -5.03 8.89
CA VAL A 309 15.63 -5.91 10.04
C VAL A 309 17.12 -6.26 10.21
N PHE A 310 17.81 -6.64 9.13
CA PHE A 310 19.22 -7.05 9.20
C PHE A 310 20.16 -5.86 9.40
N SER A 311 19.92 -4.75 8.71
CA SER A 311 20.69 -3.51 8.87
C SER A 311 20.61 -3.00 10.30
N GLY A 312 19.40 -2.93 10.86
CA GLY A 312 19.20 -2.54 12.25
C GLY A 312 19.91 -3.48 13.22
N GLY A 313 19.90 -4.79 12.94
CA GLY A 313 20.61 -5.79 13.75
C GLY A 313 22.12 -5.57 13.79
N PHE A 314 22.76 -5.40 12.62
CA PHE A 314 24.19 -5.11 12.55
C PHE A 314 24.54 -3.75 13.15
N LEU A 315 23.71 -2.71 12.95
CA LEU A 315 23.89 -1.42 13.61
C LEU A 315 23.83 -1.56 15.12
N GLY A 316 22.86 -2.29 15.66
CA GLY A 316 22.73 -2.56 17.08
C GLY A 316 23.94 -3.29 17.65
N GLN A 317 24.46 -4.27 16.93
CA GLN A 317 25.60 -5.09 17.34
C GLN A 317 26.93 -4.32 17.33
N HIS A 318 27.22 -3.59 16.24
CA HIS A 318 28.55 -3.03 16.00
C HIS A 318 28.64 -1.53 16.31
N VAL A 319 27.57 -0.78 16.09
CA VAL A 319 27.58 0.69 16.19
C VAL A 319 26.93 1.15 17.50
N LEU A 320 25.64 0.85 17.68
CA LEU A 320 24.83 1.42 18.76
C LEU A 320 25.22 0.85 20.14
N LYS A 321 25.34 -0.48 20.22
CA LYS A 321 25.66 -1.21 21.46
C LYS A 321 24.75 -0.73 22.61
N LYS A 322 25.32 -0.51 23.81
CA LYS A 322 24.59 -0.03 25.01
C LYS A 322 24.61 1.51 25.17
N HIS A 323 25.13 2.25 24.21
CA HIS A 323 25.35 3.70 24.37
C HIS A 323 24.14 4.50 23.85
N LEU A 324 23.29 4.99 24.76
CA LEU A 324 22.04 5.70 24.41
C LEU A 324 22.22 6.87 23.44
N TRP A 325 23.30 7.64 23.55
CA TRP A 325 23.55 8.76 22.64
C TRP A 325 23.70 8.32 21.18
N ARG A 326 24.26 7.12 20.91
CA ARG A 326 24.38 6.59 19.54
C ARG A 326 23.03 6.25 18.95
N TRP A 327 22.11 5.76 19.80
CA TRP A 327 20.72 5.53 19.41
C TRP A 327 20.03 6.85 19.07
N ALA A 328 20.18 7.87 19.92
CA ALA A 328 19.60 9.19 19.68
C ALA A 328 20.11 9.82 18.37
N VAL A 329 21.43 9.80 18.14
CA VAL A 329 22.05 10.35 16.92
C VAL A 329 21.57 9.64 15.65
N LEU A 330 21.27 8.34 15.69
CA LEU A 330 20.73 7.63 14.54
C LEU A 330 19.22 7.86 14.36
N PHE A 331 18.44 7.64 15.42
CA PHE A 331 16.99 7.56 15.30
C PHE A 331 16.30 8.92 15.31
N LEU A 332 16.83 9.93 16.01
CA LEU A 332 16.19 11.26 16.00
C LEU A 332 16.17 11.88 14.58
N PRO A 333 17.28 11.91 13.81
CA PRO A 333 17.23 12.43 12.45
C PRO A 333 16.38 11.59 11.50
N LEU A 334 16.40 10.26 11.61
CA LEU A 334 15.58 9.38 10.78
C LEU A 334 14.09 9.61 11.02
N CYS A 335 13.67 9.61 12.29
CA CYS A 335 12.27 9.86 12.66
C CYS A 335 11.86 11.30 12.30
N ALA A 336 12.73 12.30 12.52
CA ALA A 336 12.43 13.68 12.15
C ALA A 336 12.27 13.84 10.62
N GLY A 337 13.14 13.20 9.84
CA GLY A 337 13.05 13.20 8.37
C GLY A 337 11.78 12.52 7.87
N MET A 338 11.41 11.36 8.44
CA MET A 338 10.15 10.67 8.10
C MET A 338 8.94 11.50 8.50
N PHE A 339 8.93 12.06 9.72
CA PHE A 339 7.85 12.94 10.17
C PHE A 339 7.68 14.16 9.26
N PHE A 340 8.79 14.81 8.89
CA PHE A 340 8.77 15.94 7.96
C PHE A 340 8.22 15.52 6.59
N ALA A 341 8.69 14.40 6.03
CA ALA A 341 8.21 13.89 4.75
C ALA A 341 6.69 13.61 4.78
N GLN A 342 6.20 13.00 5.86
CA GLN A 342 4.76 12.73 6.04
C GLN A 342 3.95 14.01 6.20
N ARG A 343 4.45 14.98 6.98
CA ARG A 343 3.79 16.27 7.13
C ARG A 343 3.76 17.07 5.83
N SER A 344 4.77 16.93 4.98
CA SER A 344 4.80 17.54 3.64
C SER A 344 3.87 16.84 2.66
N LEU A 345 3.73 15.51 2.75
CA LEU A 345 2.85 14.73 1.89
C LEU A 345 1.37 15.05 2.12
N PHE A 346 0.96 15.17 3.39
CA PHE A 346 -0.41 15.48 3.80
C PHE A 346 -0.48 16.84 4.48
N ALA A 347 -0.11 17.91 3.77
CA ALA A 347 0.09 19.24 4.36
C ALA A 347 -1.20 19.88 4.93
N ASN A 348 -2.34 19.60 4.32
CA ASN A 348 -3.65 20.20 4.61
C ASN A 348 -4.52 19.33 5.52
N SER A 349 -4.13 18.08 5.72
CA SER A 349 -4.77 17.12 6.60
C SER A 349 -4.11 17.16 7.99
N ALA A 350 -4.80 16.64 9.01
CA ALA A 350 -4.18 16.46 10.32
C ALA A 350 -3.16 15.32 10.23
N HIS A 351 -2.00 15.45 10.89
CA HIS A 351 -0.96 14.39 10.86
C HIS A 351 -1.48 13.03 11.36
N VAL A 352 -2.37 13.05 12.35
CA VAL A 352 -3.14 11.88 12.78
C VAL A 352 -4.60 12.26 12.67
N GLU A 353 -5.31 11.62 11.75
CA GLU A 353 -6.75 11.78 11.55
C GLU A 353 -7.49 10.85 12.51
N TRP A 354 -7.66 11.32 13.74
CA TRP A 354 -8.28 10.55 14.82
C TRP A 354 -9.74 10.17 14.49
N PRO A 355 -10.17 8.94 14.81
CA PRO A 355 -11.58 8.56 14.70
C PRO A 355 -12.49 9.53 15.46
N GLY A 356 -13.58 9.97 14.83
CA GLY A 356 -14.55 10.90 15.37
C GLY A 356 -14.14 12.38 15.33
N ALA A 357 -12.91 12.71 14.90
CA ALA A 357 -12.48 14.09 14.75
C ALA A 357 -12.97 14.68 13.40
N ALA A 358 -13.40 15.94 13.42
CA ALA A 358 -13.74 16.65 12.19
C ALA A 358 -12.48 16.87 11.32
N PRO A 359 -12.54 16.64 10.00
CA PRO A 359 -11.39 16.78 9.13
C PRO A 359 -10.94 18.24 9.02
N LYS A 360 -9.63 18.46 8.99
CA LYS A 360 -9.05 19.79 8.74
C LYS A 360 -9.03 20.14 7.25
N ASN A 361 -8.94 19.12 6.39
CA ASN A 361 -8.84 19.28 4.96
C ASN A 361 -10.19 19.75 4.37
N PRO A 362 -10.24 20.88 3.64
CA PRO A 362 -11.48 21.38 3.04
C PRO A 362 -12.17 20.43 2.06
N TRP A 363 -11.42 19.59 1.34
CA TRP A 363 -11.99 18.58 0.45
C TRP A 363 -12.70 17.49 1.26
N ALA A 364 -12.03 16.95 2.28
CA ALA A 364 -12.63 15.95 3.16
C ALA A 364 -13.88 16.51 3.90
N GLN A 365 -13.89 17.79 4.27
CA GLN A 365 -15.08 18.45 4.83
C GLN A 365 -16.25 18.45 3.85
N ALA A 366 -16.01 18.76 2.57
CA ALA A 366 -17.02 18.70 1.53
C ALA A 366 -17.54 17.27 1.31
N PHE A 367 -16.66 16.28 1.35
CA PHE A 367 -17.04 14.87 1.19
C PHE A 367 -17.90 14.37 2.36
N ILE A 368 -17.59 14.77 3.60
CA ILE A 368 -18.46 14.50 4.74
C ILE A 368 -19.83 15.19 4.57
N TRP A 369 -19.83 16.46 4.15
CA TRP A 369 -21.09 17.18 3.90
C TRP A 369 -21.94 16.46 2.84
N ILE A 370 -21.31 15.97 1.75
CA ILE A 370 -21.98 15.18 0.71
C ILE A 370 -22.62 13.92 1.30
N ARG A 371 -21.89 13.18 2.14
CA ARG A 371 -22.39 11.96 2.79
C ARG A 371 -23.65 12.22 3.60
N GLU A 372 -23.76 13.40 4.23
CA GLU A 372 -24.85 13.75 5.13
C GLU A 372 -26.04 14.42 4.41
N ASN A 373 -25.80 15.11 3.29
CA ASN A 373 -26.78 16.03 2.69
C ASN A 373 -27.26 15.64 1.28
N THR A 374 -26.78 14.52 0.73
CA THR A 374 -27.20 14.03 -0.59
C THR A 374 -27.79 12.62 -0.55
N PRO A 375 -28.61 12.19 -1.53
CA PRO A 375 -29.13 10.82 -1.59
C PRO A 375 -28.01 9.78 -1.73
N ALA A 376 -28.13 8.62 -1.09
CA ALA A 376 -27.11 7.55 -1.11
C ALA A 376 -26.85 6.96 -2.51
N ASP A 377 -27.83 7.07 -3.40
CA ASP A 377 -27.76 6.66 -4.80
C ASP A 377 -27.36 7.79 -5.76
N ALA A 378 -27.01 8.97 -5.23
CA ALA A 378 -26.55 10.09 -6.04
C ALA A 378 -25.24 9.75 -6.75
N MET A 379 -25.17 10.17 -8.02
CA MET A 379 -24.00 10.05 -8.88
C MET A 379 -23.31 11.42 -8.99
N PHE A 380 -22.01 11.43 -8.69
CA PHE A 380 -21.18 12.61 -8.71
C PHE A 380 -20.22 12.63 -9.91
N ALA A 381 -19.84 13.83 -10.33
CA ALA A 381 -18.64 14.07 -11.11
C ALA A 381 -17.74 15.09 -10.40
N LEU A 382 -16.44 14.93 -10.52
CA LEU A 382 -15.43 15.82 -9.96
C LEU A 382 -14.17 15.70 -10.81
N ASP A 383 -13.21 16.61 -10.63
CA ASP A 383 -11.96 16.55 -11.39
C ASP A 383 -11.39 15.11 -11.34
N PRO A 384 -11.21 14.43 -12.48
CA PRO A 384 -10.75 13.05 -12.49
C PRO A 384 -9.32 12.94 -11.93
N LYS A 385 -8.62 14.06 -11.75
CA LYS A 385 -7.29 14.14 -11.14
C LYS A 385 -7.33 14.80 -9.75
N HIS A 386 -8.49 14.90 -9.09
CA HIS A 386 -8.64 15.59 -7.80
C HIS A 386 -7.60 15.19 -6.75
N MET A 387 -7.26 13.90 -6.65
CA MET A 387 -6.26 13.42 -5.67
C MET A 387 -4.83 13.93 -5.91
N SER A 388 -4.54 14.46 -7.11
CA SER A 388 -3.24 15.08 -7.42
C SER A 388 -3.24 16.60 -7.29
N ILE A 389 -4.38 17.19 -6.92
CA ILE A 389 -4.51 18.64 -6.76
C ILE A 389 -3.80 19.06 -5.48
N ALA A 390 -2.92 20.07 -5.61
CA ALA A 390 -2.29 20.69 -4.45
C ALA A 390 -3.35 21.22 -3.48
N GLY A 391 -3.33 20.76 -2.23
CA GLY A 391 -4.35 21.11 -1.24
C GLY A 391 -5.31 19.98 -0.88
N GLU A 392 -5.47 18.97 -1.76
CA GLU A 392 -6.45 17.89 -1.60
C GLU A 392 -5.93 16.75 -0.71
N ASP A 393 -4.62 16.47 -0.77
CA ASP A 393 -3.92 15.45 0.04
C ASP A 393 -4.37 13.98 -0.20
N ALA A 394 -4.74 13.65 -1.43
CA ALA A 394 -5.11 12.33 -1.92
C ALA A 394 -6.25 11.65 -1.13
N GLN A 395 -7.30 12.40 -0.77
CA GLN A 395 -8.43 11.90 0.01
C GLN A 395 -9.44 11.15 -0.87
N GLY A 396 -9.84 9.95 -0.43
CA GLY A 396 -10.78 9.10 -1.17
C GLY A 396 -12.21 9.64 -1.17
N PHE A 397 -12.69 10.12 -2.32
CA PHE A 397 -14.06 10.58 -2.47
C PHE A 397 -15.09 9.51 -2.12
N ARG A 398 -15.07 8.34 -2.76
CA ARG A 398 -16.07 7.27 -2.54
C ARG A 398 -16.05 6.83 -1.09
N ALA A 399 -14.86 6.69 -0.52
CA ALA A 399 -14.70 6.20 0.85
C ALA A 399 -15.20 7.20 1.90
N ILE A 400 -15.02 8.51 1.70
CA ILE A 400 -15.48 9.53 2.66
C ILE A 400 -16.95 9.90 2.41
N ALA A 401 -17.30 10.18 1.15
CA ALA A 401 -18.62 10.66 0.75
C ALA A 401 -19.67 9.55 0.73
N GLN A 402 -19.25 8.29 0.59
CA GLN A 402 -20.15 7.14 0.42
C GLN A 402 -21.14 7.34 -0.73
N ARG A 403 -20.67 7.93 -1.84
CA ARG A 403 -21.45 8.17 -3.05
C ARG A 403 -20.77 7.58 -4.27
N SER A 404 -21.57 7.27 -5.28
CA SER A 404 -21.05 6.91 -6.59
C SER A 404 -20.46 8.14 -7.27
N MET A 405 -19.37 7.95 -8.00
CA MET A 405 -18.76 8.98 -8.84
C MET A 405 -18.36 8.39 -10.19
N LEU A 406 -18.20 9.25 -11.19
CA LEU A 406 -17.50 8.89 -12.42
C LEU A 406 -16.07 8.46 -12.12
N ALA A 407 -15.47 7.72 -13.06
CA ALA A 407 -14.17 7.14 -12.89
C ALA A 407 -13.08 8.22 -12.77
N ASP A 408 -12.19 8.07 -11.80
CA ASP A 408 -11.04 8.95 -11.66
C ASP A 408 -9.83 8.46 -12.49
N ALA A 409 -8.91 9.35 -12.80
CA ALA A 409 -7.76 9.04 -13.63
C ALA A 409 -6.61 8.36 -12.85
N LEU A 410 -6.59 8.43 -11.51
CA LEU A 410 -5.47 8.06 -10.65
C LEU A 410 -5.65 6.68 -10.02
N LYS A 411 -6.74 6.43 -9.29
CA LYS A 411 -7.02 5.20 -8.56
C LYS A 411 -7.75 4.17 -9.42
N ASP A 412 -8.78 4.56 -10.16
CA ASP A 412 -9.48 3.62 -11.04
C ASP A 412 -8.62 3.14 -12.21
N SER A 413 -7.65 3.93 -12.67
CA SER A 413 -6.66 3.45 -13.65
C SER A 413 -5.81 2.30 -13.10
N GLY A 414 -5.66 2.22 -11.77
CA GLY A 414 -5.05 1.09 -11.09
C GLY A 414 -5.87 -0.17 -11.25
N ALA A 415 -7.20 -0.07 -11.10
CA ALA A 415 -8.14 -1.15 -11.37
C ALA A 415 -8.05 -1.60 -12.83
N VAL A 416 -8.03 -0.66 -13.78
CA VAL A 416 -7.87 -0.96 -15.21
C VAL A 416 -6.57 -1.71 -15.49
N SER A 417 -5.46 -1.30 -14.85
CA SER A 417 -4.15 -1.95 -15.03
C SER A 417 -4.15 -3.43 -14.62
N MET A 418 -5.01 -3.81 -13.66
CA MET A 418 -5.16 -5.17 -13.18
C MET A 418 -6.27 -5.95 -13.89
N PHE A 419 -7.32 -5.24 -14.32
CA PHE A 419 -8.54 -5.78 -14.91
C PHE A 419 -8.81 -5.10 -16.27
N PRO A 420 -8.12 -5.51 -17.35
CA PRO A 420 -8.22 -4.88 -18.67
C PRO A 420 -9.64 -4.70 -19.25
N PRO A 421 -10.64 -5.57 -18.97
CA PRO A 421 -12.00 -5.34 -19.44
C PRO A 421 -12.65 -4.03 -18.95
N LEU A 422 -12.12 -3.39 -17.90
CA LEU A 422 -12.59 -2.09 -17.41
C LEU A 422 -12.09 -0.89 -18.25
N ALA A 423 -11.11 -1.11 -19.12
CA ALA A 423 -10.38 -0.02 -19.80
C ALA A 423 -11.30 0.88 -20.63
N GLU A 424 -12.21 0.30 -21.41
CA GLU A 424 -13.07 1.06 -22.33
C GLU A 424 -14.05 1.96 -21.58
N GLU A 425 -14.64 1.47 -20.49
CA GLU A 425 -15.57 2.26 -19.68
C GLU A 425 -14.84 3.36 -18.91
N TRP A 426 -13.69 3.03 -18.30
CA TRP A 426 -12.83 4.02 -17.66
C TRP A 426 -12.43 5.14 -18.62
N TYR A 427 -11.94 4.76 -19.81
CA TYR A 427 -11.47 5.72 -20.80
C TYR A 427 -12.61 6.63 -21.28
N ARG A 428 -13.81 6.08 -21.46
CA ARG A 428 -15.01 6.84 -21.84
C ARG A 428 -15.43 7.86 -20.78
N GLN A 429 -15.38 7.51 -19.50
CA GLN A 429 -15.72 8.41 -18.39
C GLN A 429 -14.65 9.50 -18.25
N VAL A 430 -13.38 9.12 -18.08
CA VAL A 430 -12.27 10.08 -17.91
C VAL A 430 -12.11 11.01 -19.10
N SER A 431 -12.32 10.53 -20.33
CA SER A 431 -12.26 11.37 -21.53
C SER A 431 -13.40 12.38 -21.59
N ALA A 432 -14.58 12.02 -21.08
CA ALA A 432 -15.71 12.95 -20.95
C ALA A 432 -15.47 14.04 -19.89
N GLU A 433 -14.48 13.87 -19.01
CA GLU A 433 -14.08 14.80 -17.96
C GLU A 433 -12.72 15.48 -18.24
N SER A 434 -12.14 15.28 -19.43
CA SER A 434 -10.74 15.60 -19.73
C SER A 434 -10.38 17.09 -19.70
N ASP A 435 -11.34 18.00 -19.87
CA ASP A 435 -11.15 19.46 -19.82
C ASP A 435 -11.85 20.11 -18.62
N TRP A 436 -11.92 19.38 -17.49
CA TRP A 436 -12.69 19.74 -16.29
C TRP A 436 -12.55 21.22 -15.86
N ARG A 437 -11.35 21.80 -15.96
CA ARG A 437 -11.08 23.20 -15.54
C ARG A 437 -11.77 24.26 -16.39
N HIS A 438 -12.16 23.94 -17.62
CA HIS A 438 -12.82 24.87 -18.54
C HIS A 438 -14.31 24.56 -18.72
N PHE A 439 -14.84 23.61 -17.94
CA PHE A 439 -16.24 23.23 -18.03
C PHE A 439 -17.17 24.40 -17.74
N GLN A 440 -18.23 24.47 -18.54
CA GLN A 440 -19.35 25.36 -18.33
C GLN A 440 -20.57 24.56 -17.84
N ALA A 441 -21.62 25.26 -17.43
CA ALA A 441 -22.84 24.62 -16.95
C ALA A 441 -23.43 23.65 -18.00
N ALA A 442 -23.28 23.95 -19.30
CA ALA A 442 -23.72 23.08 -20.39
C ALA A 442 -22.96 21.75 -20.46
N ASP A 443 -21.65 21.75 -20.19
CA ASP A 443 -20.83 20.54 -20.19
C ASP A 443 -21.21 19.63 -19.01
N LEU A 444 -21.46 20.23 -17.85
CA LEU A 444 -21.92 19.50 -16.66
C LEU A 444 -23.31 18.89 -16.87
N ARG A 445 -24.24 19.61 -17.50
CA ARG A 445 -25.55 19.05 -17.91
C ARG A 445 -25.41 17.92 -18.92
N THR A 446 -24.41 17.99 -19.80
CA THR A 446 -24.11 16.90 -20.75
C THR A 446 -23.63 15.64 -20.02
N LEU A 447 -22.80 15.78 -18.97
CA LEU A 447 -22.46 14.66 -18.09
C LEU A 447 -23.70 14.11 -17.36
N GLY A 448 -24.58 15.00 -16.91
CA GLY A 448 -25.87 14.64 -16.31
C GLY A 448 -26.73 13.79 -17.25
N ALA A 449 -26.93 14.24 -18.48
CA ALA A 449 -27.72 13.51 -19.49
C ALA A 449 -27.09 12.16 -19.87
N LYS A 450 -25.75 12.08 -19.95
CA LYS A 450 -25.05 10.89 -20.44
C LYS A 450 -24.83 9.81 -19.37
N TYR A 451 -24.49 10.21 -18.15
CA TYR A 451 -24.11 9.29 -17.07
C TYR A 451 -25.01 9.37 -15.83
N GLY A 452 -26.02 10.24 -15.87
CA GLY A 452 -26.94 10.46 -14.76
C GLY A 452 -26.27 11.15 -13.57
N VAL A 453 -25.26 11.99 -13.82
CA VAL A 453 -24.63 12.86 -12.81
C VAL A 453 -25.64 13.91 -12.36
N GLY A 454 -26.00 13.90 -11.07
CA GLY A 454 -26.89 14.90 -10.49
C GLY A 454 -26.17 15.94 -9.62
N TRP A 455 -24.89 15.68 -9.32
CA TRP A 455 -24.09 16.50 -8.41
C TRP A 455 -22.65 16.60 -8.89
N VAL A 456 -22.02 17.74 -8.61
CA VAL A 456 -20.62 17.98 -8.96
C VAL A 456 -19.84 18.59 -7.81
N VAL A 457 -18.55 18.24 -7.71
CA VAL A 457 -17.60 18.94 -6.83
C VAL A 457 -16.67 19.78 -7.69
N LEU A 458 -16.73 21.10 -7.51
CA LEU A 458 -15.97 22.07 -8.30
C LEU A 458 -14.96 22.80 -7.42
N GLN A 459 -13.76 23.04 -7.93
CA GLN A 459 -12.81 23.93 -7.27
C GLN A 459 -13.30 25.38 -7.34
N GLN A 460 -12.95 26.19 -6.34
CA GLN A 460 -13.15 27.64 -6.40
C GLN A 460 -12.44 28.26 -7.62
N PRO A 461 -13.06 29.20 -8.36
CA PRO A 461 -14.34 29.89 -8.07
C PRO A 461 -15.60 29.15 -8.54
N GLY A 462 -15.48 27.94 -9.10
CA GLY A 462 -16.60 27.15 -9.62
C GLY A 462 -17.08 27.59 -11.00
N VAL A 463 -18.25 27.09 -11.39
CA VAL A 463 -18.91 27.39 -12.66
C VAL A 463 -20.16 28.24 -12.36
N PRO A 464 -20.34 29.40 -13.01
CA PRO A 464 -21.46 30.28 -12.73
C PRO A 464 -22.80 29.67 -13.17
N GLY A 465 -23.88 30.02 -12.46
CA GLY A 465 -25.24 29.61 -12.82
C GLY A 465 -25.67 28.23 -12.31
N LEU A 466 -24.91 27.63 -11.40
CA LEU A 466 -25.28 26.41 -10.69
C LEU A 466 -25.78 26.72 -9.27
N ASP A 467 -26.68 25.90 -8.75
CA ASP A 467 -27.08 25.93 -7.35
C ASP A 467 -26.05 25.14 -6.52
N CYS A 468 -25.27 25.83 -5.69
CA CYS A 468 -24.20 25.27 -4.89
C CYS A 468 -24.51 25.38 -3.39
N PRO A 469 -25.29 24.43 -2.82
CA PRO A 469 -25.69 24.47 -1.41
C PRO A 469 -24.54 24.37 -0.41
N TYR A 470 -23.35 23.96 -0.84
CA TYR A 470 -22.13 23.95 -0.01
C TYR A 470 -20.99 24.65 -0.71
N GLN A 471 -20.25 25.46 0.06
CA GLN A 471 -19.04 26.13 -0.38
C GLN A 471 -18.09 26.30 0.80
N ASN A 472 -16.79 26.08 0.57
CA ASN A 472 -15.73 26.40 1.52
C ASN A 472 -14.55 27.06 0.81
N SER A 473 -13.40 27.17 1.47
CA SER A 473 -12.22 27.85 0.91
C SER A 473 -11.61 27.17 -0.32
N ALA A 474 -11.91 25.89 -0.59
CA ALA A 474 -11.31 25.12 -1.68
C ALA A 474 -12.33 24.72 -2.76
N VAL A 475 -13.53 24.29 -2.35
CA VAL A 475 -14.49 23.64 -3.24
C VAL A 475 -15.93 24.09 -3.01
N LEU A 476 -16.75 23.86 -4.04
CA LEU A 476 -18.20 23.99 -4.06
C LEU A 476 -18.81 22.63 -4.37
N VAL A 477 -19.96 22.33 -3.78
CA VAL A 477 -20.79 21.17 -4.15
C VAL A 477 -22.07 21.69 -4.76
N CYS A 478 -22.29 21.38 -6.04
CA CYS A 478 -23.37 21.96 -6.83
C CYS A 478 -24.27 20.90 -7.44
N ARG A 479 -25.54 21.26 -7.66
CA ARG A 479 -26.52 20.45 -8.37
C ARG A 479 -26.37 20.63 -9.88
N VAL A 480 -26.61 19.55 -10.62
CA VAL A 480 -26.72 19.55 -12.07
C VAL A 480 -28.16 19.21 -12.42
N ASP A 481 -28.92 20.23 -12.82
CA ASP A 481 -30.33 20.13 -13.25
C ASP A 481 -30.47 19.79 -14.74
#